data_AF-A0A932F591-F1
#
_entry.id   AF-A0A932F591-F1
#
_cell.length_a   1.000
_cell.length_b   1.000
_cell.length_c   1.000
_cell.angle_alpha   90.00
_cell.angle_beta   90.00
_cell.angle_gamma   90.00
#
_symmetry.space_group_name_H-M   'P 1'
#
loop_
_entity.id
_entity.type
_entity.pdbx_description
1 polymer ?
#
loop_
_entity_poly.entity_id
_entity_poly.type
_entity_poly.pdbx_seq_one_letter_code
_entity_poly.pdbx_strand_id
1 'polypeptide(L)'
;MGFLDGVNHALNFFLPALGMALLVPSLARLVWWKAMKGAGWLRQVKWASIVNVVVLIVGLLISGRDGAMLTYGGLVLASALTVWWTGLR
;
A
#
# COMPACT_ATOMS: atom_id res chain seq x y z
N MET A 1 -16.21 22.11 1.28
CA MET A 1 -14.87 21.79 1.78
C MET A 1 -13.99 22.98 1.50
N GLY A 2 -13.43 23.60 2.54
CA GLY A 2 -12.38 24.60 2.35
C GLY A 2 -11.13 23.94 1.73
N PHE A 3 -10.17 24.74 1.27
CA PHE A 3 -8.91 24.23 0.72
C PHE A 3 -8.20 23.25 1.67
N LEU A 4 -8.16 23.58 2.97
CA LEU A 4 -7.55 22.75 4.01
C LEU A 4 -8.27 21.40 4.19
N ASP A 5 -9.59 21.38 4.08
CA ASP A 5 -10.37 20.14 4.17
C ASP A 5 -10.07 19.21 2.99
N GLY A 6 -9.91 19.77 1.79
CA GLY A 6 -9.54 19.01 0.59
C GLY A 6 -8.16 18.37 0.73
N VAL A 7 -7.19 19.12 1.25
CA VAL A 7 -5.84 18.59 1.53
C VAL A 7 -5.91 17.49 2.59
N ASN A 8 -6.64 17.72 3.68
CA ASN A 8 -6.80 16.72 4.74
C ASN A 8 -7.48 15.44 4.20
N HIS A 9 -8.49 15.57 3.35
CA HIS A 9 -9.16 14.43 2.73
C HIS A 9 -8.22 13.63 1.82
N ALA A 10 -7.43 14.31 0.98
CA ALA A 10 -6.44 13.65 0.12
C ALA A 10 -5.38 12.91 0.95
N LEU A 11 -4.90 13.51 2.04
CA LEU A 11 -3.96 12.85 2.95
C LEU A 11 -4.56 11.59 3.58
N ASN A 12 -5.80 11.66 4.06
CA ASN A 12 -6.50 10.52 4.63
C ASN A 12 -6.74 9.41 3.61
N PHE A 13 -7.06 9.77 2.36
CA PHE A 13 -7.21 8.82 1.26
C PHE A 13 -5.91 8.04 0.99
N PHE A 14 -4.76 8.74 0.92
CA PHE A 14 -3.47 8.09 0.64
C PHE A 14 -2.83 7.39 1.85
N LEU A 15 -3.25 7.75 3.06
CA LEU A 15 -2.70 7.19 4.30
C LEU A 15 -2.69 5.66 4.36
N PRO A 16 -3.77 4.92 4.04
CA PRO A 16 -3.75 3.45 4.03
C PRO A 16 -2.78 2.88 2.99
N ALA A 17 -2.63 3.50 1.81
CA ALA A 17 -1.70 3.01 0.80
C ALA A 17 -0.24 3.12 1.24
N LEU A 18 0.14 4.28 1.79
CA LEU A 18 1.49 4.54 2.30
C LEU A 18 1.77 3.74 3.57
N GLY A 19 0.78 3.64 4.47
CA GLY A 19 0.86 2.82 5.67
C GLY A 19 1.16 1.36 5.33
N MET A 20 0.41 0.76 4.41
CA MET A 20 0.65 -0.61 3.95
C MET A 20 1.99 -0.77 3.24
N ALA A 21 2.40 0.24 2.45
CA ALA A 21 3.68 0.22 1.75
C ALA A 21 4.90 0.21 2.70
N LEU A 22 4.77 0.77 3.91
CA LEU A 22 5.81 0.74 4.93
C LEU A 22 5.69 -0.50 5.83
N LEU A 23 4.47 -0.81 6.27
CA LEU A 23 4.21 -1.89 7.23
C LEU A 23 4.51 -3.26 6.64
N VAL A 24 4.03 -3.56 5.44
CA VAL A 24 4.08 -4.92 4.87
C VAL A 24 5.53 -5.36 4.59
N PRO A 25 6.41 -4.57 3.95
CA PRO A 25 7.81 -4.95 3.79
C PRO A 25 8.56 -5.07 5.12
N SER A 26 8.20 -4.26 6.11
CA SER A 26 8.83 -4.26 7.44
C SER A 26 8.45 -5.51 8.23
N LEU A 27 7.16 -5.83 8.30
CA LEU A 27 6.65 -7.04 8.95
C LEU A 27 7.15 -8.31 8.24
N ALA A 28 7.20 -8.31 6.91
CA ALA A 28 7.74 -9.44 6.15
C ALA A 28 9.21 -9.72 6.51
N ARG A 29 10.01 -8.71 6.84
CA ARG A 29 11.40 -8.91 7.29
C ARG A 29 11.51 -9.50 8.68
N LEU A 30 10.56 -9.18 9.57
CA LEU A 30 10.55 -9.77 10.91
C LEU A 30 10.31 -11.29 10.83
N VAL A 31 9.50 -11.73 9.87
CA VAL A 31 9.18 -13.15 9.66
C VAL A 31 10.22 -13.86 8.77
N TRP A 32 10.64 -13.24 7.66
CA TRP A 32 11.49 -13.85 6.63
C TRP A 32 12.86 -13.17 6.49
N TRP A 33 13.46 -12.74 7.60
CA TRP A 33 14.72 -11.98 7.61
C TRP A 33 15.80 -12.58 6.70
N LYS A 34 16.01 -13.91 6.75
CA LYS A 34 17.04 -14.60 5.97
C LYS A 34 16.81 -14.49 4.46
N ALA A 35 15.56 -14.66 4.00
CA ALA A 35 15.21 -14.56 2.58
C ALA A 35 15.25 -13.09 2.10
N MET A 36 14.90 -12.15 2.99
CA MET A 36 14.79 -10.72 2.70
C MET A 36 16.10 -9.94 2.80
N LYS A 37 17.19 -10.56 3.27
CA LYS A 37 18.45 -9.85 3.56
C LYS A 37 19.03 -9.12 2.33
N GLY A 38 18.83 -9.67 1.13
CA GLY A 38 19.26 -9.04 -0.14
C GLY A 38 18.22 -8.11 -0.79
N ALA A 39 16.99 -8.10 -0.29
CA ALA A 39 15.92 -7.28 -0.87
C ALA A 39 16.02 -5.83 -0.34
N GLY A 40 16.07 -4.85 -1.25
CA GLY A 40 16.15 -3.44 -0.87
C GLY A 40 14.83 -2.92 -0.32
N TRP A 41 14.77 -2.52 0.96
CA TRP A 41 13.53 -2.09 1.63
C TRP A 41 12.85 -0.93 0.91
N LEU A 42 13.63 0.12 0.60
CA LEU A 42 13.13 1.30 -0.11
C LEU A 42 12.55 0.96 -1.48
N ARG A 43 13.09 -0.06 -2.15
CA ARG A 43 12.53 -0.55 -3.42
C ARG A 43 11.15 -1.17 -3.19
N GLN A 44 10.99 -1.99 -2.15
CA GLN A 44 9.70 -2.60 -1.81
C GLN A 44 8.67 -1.54 -1.43
N VAL A 45 9.05 -0.58 -0.59
CA VAL A 45 8.20 0.55 -0.19
C VAL A 45 7.78 1.36 -1.43
N LYS A 46 8.72 1.72 -2.32
CA LYS A 46 8.41 2.47 -3.53
C LYS A 46 7.39 1.76 -4.42
N TRP A 47 7.60 0.47 -4.68
CA TRP A 47 6.68 -0.32 -5.50
C TRP A 47 5.32 -0.49 -4.82
N ALA A 48 5.31 -0.79 -3.52
CA ALA A 48 4.07 -0.98 -2.76
C ALA A 48 3.26 0.31 -2.70
N SER A 49 3.91 1.47 -2.53
CA SER A 49 3.23 2.78 -2.55
C SER A 49 2.55 3.02 -3.90
N ILE A 50 3.25 2.80 -5.02
CA ILE A 50 2.69 3.02 -6.36
C ILE A 50 1.50 2.09 -6.59
N VAL A 51 1.67 0.79 -6.33
CA VAL A 51 0.62 -0.22 -6.54
C VAL A 51 -0.60 0.06 -5.65
N ASN A 52 -0.38 0.37 -4.38
CA ASN A 52 -1.47 0.63 -3.44
C ASN A 52 -2.26 1.90 -3.77
N VAL A 53 -1.58 2.95 -4.24
CA VAL A 53 -2.25 4.16 -4.75
C VAL A 53 -3.13 3.83 -5.95
N VAL A 54 -2.65 3.01 -6.88
CA VAL A 54 -3.46 2.56 -8.03
C VAL A 54 -4.68 1.78 -7.56
N VAL A 55 -4.54 0.89 -6.57
CA VAL A 55 -5.68 0.15 -5.99
C VAL A 55 -6.72 1.08 -5.38
N LEU A 56 -6.29 2.09 -4.63
CA LEU A 56 -7.21 3.08 -4.05
C LEU A 56 -7.98 3.85 -5.13
N ILE A 57 -7.29 4.33 -6.16
CA ILE A 57 -7.91 5.05 -7.27
C ILE A 57 -8.92 4.15 -8.00
N VAL A 58 -8.52 2.93 -8.35
CA VAL A 58 -9.41 1.97 -9.03
C VAL A 58 -10.59 1.60 -8.14
N GLY A 59 -10.36 1.35 -6.85
CA GLY A 59 -11.43 1.05 -5.90
C GLY A 59 -12.41 2.20 -5.75
N LEU A 60 -11.92 3.45 -5.73
CA LEU A 60 -12.76 4.64 -5.70
C LEU A 60 -13.58 4.78 -6.99
N LEU A 61 -12.98 4.56 -8.16
CA LEU A 61 -13.66 4.61 -9.46
C LEU A 61 -14.76 3.55 -9.58
N ILE A 62 -14.53 2.33 -9.08
CA ILE A 62 -15.49 1.22 -9.16
C ILE A 62 -16.58 1.36 -8.09
N SER A 63 -16.21 1.62 -6.84
CA SER A 63 -17.16 1.62 -5.72
C SER A 63 -17.88 2.96 -5.56
N GLY A 64 -17.37 4.04 -6.16
CA GLY A 64 -17.88 5.42 -5.99
C GLY A 64 -17.74 5.96 -4.56
N ARG A 65 -17.11 5.19 -3.66
CA ARG A 65 -17.04 5.46 -2.23
C ARG A 65 -15.62 5.24 -1.73
N ASP A 66 -15.10 6.25 -1.04
CA ASP A 66 -13.86 6.13 -0.29
C ASP A 66 -14.05 5.22 0.94
N GLY A 67 -13.06 4.37 1.22
CA GLY A 67 -13.08 3.45 2.35
C GLY A 67 -13.95 2.19 2.17
N ALA A 68 -14.24 1.78 0.94
CA ALA A 68 -14.91 0.51 0.68
C ALA A 68 -14.04 -0.68 1.15
N MET A 69 -14.65 -1.66 1.85
CA MET A 69 -13.92 -2.84 2.36
C MET A 69 -13.28 -3.67 1.24
N LEU A 70 -13.87 -3.69 0.04
CA LEU A 70 -13.28 -4.33 -1.14
C LEU A 70 -11.93 -3.69 -1.52
N THR A 71 -11.82 -2.37 -1.44
CA THR A 71 -10.57 -1.64 -1.72
C THR A 71 -9.50 -1.99 -0.69
N TYR A 72 -9.87 -2.12 0.59
CA TYR A 72 -8.94 -2.57 1.63
C TYR A 72 -8.49 -4.02 1.43
N GLY A 73 -9.39 -4.92 1.01
CA GLY A 73 -9.01 -6.28 0.60
C GLY A 73 -8.01 -6.26 -0.57
N GLY A 74 -8.26 -5.41 -1.56
CA GLY A 74 -7.34 -5.18 -2.68
C GLY A 74 -5.96 -4.67 -2.21
N LEU A 75 -5.92 -3.74 -1.26
CA LEU A 75 -4.68 -3.20 -0.70
C LEU A 75 -3.84 -4.27 -0.01
N VAL A 76 -4.48 -5.15 0.76
CA VAL A 76 -3.79 -6.28 1.42
C VAL A 76 -3.17 -7.21 0.39
N LEU A 77 -3.96 -7.64 -0.61
CA LEU A 77 -3.47 -8.53 -1.66
C LEU A 77 -2.35 -7.90 -2.48
N ALA A 78 -2.53 -6.65 -2.92
CA ALA A 78 -1.56 -5.96 -3.74
C ALA A 78 -0.25 -5.68 -3.00
N SER A 79 -0.32 -5.33 -1.71
CA SER A 79 0.88 -5.18 -0.87
C SER A 79 1.62 -6.51 -0.69
N ALA A 80 0.89 -7.60 -0.42
CA ALA A 80 1.48 -8.93 -0.26
C ALA A 80 2.17 -9.39 -1.55
N LEU A 81 1.51 -9.27 -2.70
CA LEU A 81 2.07 -9.62 -4.01
C LEU A 81 3.30 -8.78 -4.35
N THR A 82 3.27 -7.48 -4.04
CA THR A 82 4.39 -6.58 -4.29
C THR A 82 5.62 -6.99 -3.47
N VAL A 83 5.45 -7.27 -2.17
CA VAL A 83 6.56 -7.72 -1.32
C VAL A 83 7.07 -9.10 -1.75
N TRP A 84 6.15 -10.01 -2.11
CA TRP A 84 6.51 -11.34 -2.58
C TRP A 84 7.43 -11.29 -3.81
N TRP A 85 7.01 -10.62 -4.88
CA TRP A 85 7.83 -10.49 -6.09
C TRP A 85 9.12 -9.70 -5.84
N THR A 86 9.09 -8.65 -5.03
CA THR A 86 10.26 -7.79 -4.85
C THR A 86 11.31 -8.35 -3.88
N GLY A 87 11.02 -9.40 -3.11
CA GLY A 87 12.02 -9.95 -2.17
C GLY A 87 11.86 -11.37 -1.61
N LEU A 88 10.74 -12.09 -1.83
CA LEU A 88 10.57 -13.48 -1.36
C LEU A 88 10.61 -14.53 -2.48
N ARG A 89 10.84 -14.12 -3.73
CA ARG A 89 11.01 -15.03 -4.85
C ARG A 89 12.41 -15.61 -4.93
#